data_AF-A0A5R9FSP8-F1
#
_entry.id   AF-A0A5R9FSP8-F1
#
_cell.length_a   1.000
_cell.length_b   1.000
_cell.length_c   1.000
_cell.angle_alpha   90.00
_cell.angle_beta   90.00
_cell.angle_gamma   90.00
#
_symmetry.space_group_name_H-M   'P 1'
#
loop_
_entity.id
_entity.type
_entity.pdbx_description
1 polymer ?
#
loop_
_entity_poly.entity_id
_entity_poly.type
_entity_poly.pdbx_seq_one_letter_code
_entity_poly.pdbx_strand_id
1 'polypeptide(L)'
;MSAPDGNPVGAERSIGQLFASATTEMSALVHDEIALAKAQLKQDVKRGAVGGGAFAAAGAVLIFSLPMLSFALAYGIRTWSDWNLAVCFLLSFAANVLVAGLLALIGVVFAKKAKKGKGPQKTAASVKETAAVLQNVKPHPRQLNGTDRVGESAEAVARSSS
;
A
#
# COMPACT_ATOMS: atom_id res chain seq x y z
N MET A 1 45.77 33.00 -34.41
CA MET A 1 45.99 31.55 -34.48
C MET A 1 45.12 30.90 -33.42
N SER A 2 44.01 30.26 -33.82
CA SER A 2 43.12 29.54 -32.92
C SER A 2 43.60 28.10 -32.79
N ALA A 3 43.70 27.58 -31.56
CA ALA A 3 43.95 26.17 -31.31
C ALA A 3 42.67 25.36 -31.62
N PRO A 4 42.75 24.21 -32.31
CA PRO A 4 41.63 23.30 -32.40
C PRO A 4 41.59 22.43 -31.14
N ASP A 5 40.57 22.63 -30.31
CA ASP A 5 40.25 21.73 -29.20
C ASP A 5 39.81 20.37 -29.78
N GLY A 6 40.74 19.42 -29.76
CA GLY A 6 40.52 18.04 -30.17
C GLY A 6 39.62 17.33 -29.17
N ASN A 7 38.32 17.55 -29.27
CA ASN A 7 37.36 16.58 -28.76
C ASN A 7 37.27 15.44 -29.79
N PRO A 8 37.72 14.21 -29.48
CA PRO A 8 37.60 13.08 -30.39
C PRO A 8 36.12 12.68 -30.49
N VAL A 9 35.39 13.34 -31.39
CA VAL A 9 34.09 12.90 -31.88
C VAL A 9 34.37 11.69 -32.79
N GLY A 10 34.50 10.49 -32.21
CA GLY A 10 34.71 9.28 -33.02
C GLY A 10 35.48 8.12 -32.39
N ALA A 11 35.74 8.08 -31.09
CA ALA A 11 36.08 6.80 -30.47
C ALA A 11 34.79 5.95 -30.43
N GLU A 12 34.70 4.92 -31.28
CA GLU A 12 33.62 3.93 -31.24
C GLU A 12 33.40 3.51 -29.79
N ARG A 13 32.26 3.91 -29.22
CA ARG A 13 31.99 3.64 -27.81
C ARG A 13 32.02 2.14 -27.63
N SER A 14 32.97 1.65 -26.82
CA SER A 14 33.14 0.20 -26.67
C SER A 14 31.82 -0.41 -26.21
N ILE A 15 31.53 -1.65 -26.62
CA ILE A 15 30.28 -2.33 -26.25
C ILE A 15 30.11 -2.37 -24.72
N GLY A 16 31.20 -2.42 -23.96
CA GLY A 16 31.19 -2.29 -22.50
C GLY A 16 30.73 -0.92 -22.00
N GLN A 17 31.11 0.17 -22.68
CA GLN A 17 30.63 1.53 -22.35
C GLN A 17 29.18 1.79 -22.77
N LEU A 18 28.67 1.13 -23.80
CA LEU A 18 27.25 1.19 -24.18
C LEU A 18 26.38 0.43 -23.17
N PHE A 19 26.82 -0.76 -22.76
CA PHE A 19 26.12 -1.56 -21.76
C PHE A 19 26.12 -0.87 -20.38
N ALA A 20 27.25 -0.26 -19.98
CA ALA A 20 27.34 0.52 -18.76
C ALA A 20 26.41 1.75 -18.78
N SER A 21 26.33 2.47 -19.90
CA SER A 21 25.40 3.58 -20.07
C SER A 21 23.93 3.12 -20.05
N ALA A 22 23.57 2.05 -20.76
CA ALA A 22 22.21 1.51 -20.76
C ALA A 22 21.77 1.01 -19.37
N THR A 23 22.67 0.38 -18.62
CA THR A 23 22.42 -0.04 -17.24
C THR A 23 22.22 1.16 -16.31
N THR A 24 22.94 2.25 -16.55
CA THR A 24 22.82 3.49 -15.78
C THR A 24 21.48 4.18 -16.02
N GLU A 25 21.04 4.27 -17.28
CA GLU A 25 19.72 4.81 -17.63
C GLU A 25 18.57 3.96 -17.08
N MET A 26 18.71 2.63 -17.12
CA MET A 26 17.74 1.72 -16.52
C MET A 26 17.66 1.90 -14.99
N SER A 27 18.80 2.09 -14.32
CA SER A 27 18.86 2.39 -12.89
C SER A 27 18.20 3.74 -12.55
N ALA A 28 18.40 4.75 -13.41
CA ALA A 28 17.76 6.06 -13.26
C ALA A 28 16.23 5.95 -13.40
N LEU A 29 15.73 5.22 -14.41
CA LEU A 29 14.30 4.98 -14.61
C LEU A 29 13.65 4.29 -13.40
N VAL A 30 14.30 3.25 -12.87
CA VAL A 30 13.81 2.55 -11.67
C VAL A 30 13.76 3.49 -10.47
N HIS A 31 14.75 4.37 -10.32
CA HIS A 31 14.76 5.35 -9.23
C HIS A 31 13.61 6.36 -9.35
N ASP A 32 13.31 6.82 -10.56
CA ASP A 32 12.20 7.74 -10.85
C ASP A 32 10.85 7.06 -10.61
N GLU A 33 10.67 5.81 -11.01
CA GLU A 33 9.44 5.05 -10.76
C GLU A 33 9.21 4.86 -9.25
N ILE A 34 10.28 4.58 -8.50
CA ILE A 34 10.24 4.49 -7.03
C ILE A 34 9.93 5.87 -6.41
N ALA A 35 10.51 6.95 -6.93
CA ALA A 35 10.24 8.30 -6.44
C ALA A 35 8.78 8.69 -6.66
N LEU A 36 8.23 8.36 -7.84
CA LEU A 36 6.83 8.57 -8.17
C LEU A 36 5.91 7.73 -7.28
N ALA A 37 6.18 6.44 -7.13
CA ALA A 37 5.42 5.55 -6.25
C ALA A 37 5.45 6.03 -4.79
N LYS A 38 6.60 6.53 -4.31
CA LYS A 38 6.72 7.16 -2.99
C LYS A 38 5.86 8.42 -2.88
N ALA A 39 5.83 9.26 -3.92
CA ALA A 39 5.00 10.46 -3.92
C ALA A 39 3.50 10.10 -3.87
N GLN A 40 3.09 9.11 -4.66
CA GLN A 40 1.71 8.62 -4.67
C GLN A 40 1.33 8.01 -3.31
N LEU A 41 2.19 7.18 -2.73
CA LEU A 41 1.96 6.60 -1.40
C LEU A 41 1.82 7.69 -0.33
N LYS A 42 2.68 8.73 -0.35
CA LYS A 42 2.55 9.87 0.57
C LYS A 42 1.24 10.61 0.38
N GLN A 43 0.78 10.78 -0.86
CA GLN A 43 -0.48 11.42 -1.16
C GLN A 43 -1.67 10.59 -0.69
N ASP A 44 -1.62 9.26 -0.87
CA ASP A 44 -2.65 8.34 -0.40
C ASP A 44 -2.69 8.27 1.12
N VAL A 45 -1.54 8.23 1.80
CA VAL A 45 -1.45 8.32 3.26
C VAL A 45 -2.01 9.65 3.75
N LYS A 46 -1.66 10.78 3.10
CA LYS A 46 -2.19 12.09 3.48
C LYS A 46 -3.71 12.16 3.30
N ARG A 47 -4.24 11.67 2.18
CA ARG A 47 -5.68 11.61 1.92
C ARG A 47 -6.39 10.70 2.92
N GLY A 48 -5.84 9.52 3.17
CA GLY A 48 -6.35 8.58 4.17
C GLY A 48 -6.31 9.14 5.59
N ALA A 49 -5.25 9.86 5.95
CA ALA A 49 -5.10 10.49 7.27
C ALA A 49 -6.07 11.66 7.46
N VAL A 50 -6.22 12.53 6.46
CA VAL A 50 -7.18 13.65 6.52
C VAL A 50 -8.61 13.11 6.54
N GLY A 51 -8.95 12.17 5.66
CA GLY A 51 -10.27 11.55 5.62
C GLY A 51 -10.57 10.81 6.92
N GLY A 52 -9.68 9.92 7.36
CA GLY A 52 -9.83 9.16 8.60
C GLY A 52 -9.88 10.05 9.84
N GLY A 53 -9.04 11.08 9.92
CA GLY A 53 -9.05 12.06 11.00
C GLY A 53 -10.33 12.87 11.06
N ALA A 54 -10.82 13.35 9.91
CA ALA A 54 -12.09 14.07 9.83
C ALA A 54 -13.28 13.17 10.24
N PHE A 55 -13.30 11.90 9.81
CA PHE A 55 -14.32 10.94 10.23
C PHE A 55 -14.26 10.63 11.73
N ALA A 56 -13.06 10.51 12.31
CA ALA A 56 -12.91 10.33 13.75
C ALA A 56 -13.41 11.55 14.53
N ALA A 57 -13.06 12.76 14.09
CA ALA A 57 -13.54 14.01 14.70
C ALA A 57 -15.07 14.15 14.58
N ALA A 58 -15.64 13.87 13.40
CA ALA A 58 -17.10 13.87 13.20
C ALA A 58 -17.79 12.84 14.11
N GLY A 59 -17.23 11.64 14.25
CA GLY A 59 -17.73 10.62 15.17
C GLY A 59 -17.70 11.10 16.63
N ALA A 60 -16.60 11.73 17.06
CA ALA A 60 -16.49 12.29 18.41
C ALA A 60 -17.54 13.39 18.67
N VAL A 61 -17.71 14.32 17.72
CA VAL A 61 -18.73 15.38 17.82
C VAL A 61 -20.13 14.79 17.90
N LEU A 62 -20.45 13.77 17.07
CA LEU A 62 -21.75 13.09 17.13
C LEU A 62 -21.98 12.45 18.50
N ILE A 63 -21.00 11.73 19.05
CA ILE A 63 -21.09 11.12 20.38
C ILE A 63 -21.32 12.19 21.47
N PHE A 64 -20.56 13.28 21.45
CA PHE A 64 -20.73 14.39 22.39
C PHE A 64 -22.06 15.14 22.23
N SER A 65 -22.68 15.09 21.05
CA SER A 65 -23.98 15.71 20.79
C SER A 65 -25.19 14.87 21.23
N LEU A 66 -25.02 13.57 21.50
CA LEU A 66 -26.10 12.66 21.92
C LEU A 66 -26.90 13.12 23.15
N PRO A 67 -26.30 13.65 24.23
CA PRO A 67 -27.07 14.17 25.35
C PRO A 67 -27.94 15.35 24.91
N MET A 68 -27.38 16.28 24.14
CA MET A 68 -28.10 17.45 23.64
C MET A 68 -29.27 17.05 22.72
N LEU A 69 -29.05 16.08 21.84
CA LEU A 69 -30.11 15.49 21.00
C LEU A 69 -31.20 14.83 21.84
N SER A 70 -30.83 14.15 22.92
CA SER A 70 -31.79 13.52 23.83
C SER A 70 -32.66 14.54 24.54
N PHE A 71 -32.09 15.67 24.99
CA PHE A 71 -32.85 16.80 25.52
C PHE A 71 -33.80 17.38 24.47
N ALA A 72 -33.29 17.67 23.27
CA ALA A 72 -34.10 18.23 22.19
C ALA A 72 -35.31 17.34 21.85
N LEU A 73 -35.10 16.02 21.74
CA LEU A 73 -36.18 15.06 21.51
C LEU A 73 -37.15 15.00 22.70
N ALA A 74 -36.66 14.96 23.94
CA ALA A 74 -37.52 14.85 25.12
C ALA A 74 -38.44 16.06 25.25
N TYR A 75 -37.91 17.28 25.08
CA TYR A 75 -38.71 18.50 25.07
C TYR A 75 -39.63 18.58 23.86
N GLY A 76 -39.21 18.12 22.68
CA GLY A 76 -40.04 18.06 21.49
C GLY A 76 -41.21 17.08 21.60
N ILE A 77 -41.04 15.94 22.28
CA ILE A 77 -42.14 15.01 22.56
C ILE A 77 -43.08 15.61 23.61
N ARG A 78 -42.51 16.26 24.63
CA ARG A 78 -43.29 16.89 25.71
C ARG A 78 -44.23 17.97 25.18
N THR A 79 -43.82 18.77 24.19
CA THR A 79 -44.67 19.85 23.63
C THR A 79 -45.90 19.34 22.88
N TRP A 80 -45.88 18.11 22.36
CA TRP A 80 -47.01 17.53 21.63
C TRP A 80 -47.88 16.61 22.49
N SER A 81 -47.32 15.96 23.51
CA SER A 81 -48.02 14.91 24.27
C SER A 81 -48.36 15.26 25.71
N ASP A 82 -47.80 16.33 26.30
CA ASP A 82 -47.95 16.68 27.73
C ASP A 82 -47.68 15.51 28.72
N TRP A 83 -46.97 14.48 28.24
CA TRP A 83 -46.58 13.28 28.99
C TRP A 83 -45.45 13.56 29.96
N ASN A 84 -45.40 12.79 31.06
CA ASN A 84 -44.36 12.93 32.08
C ASN A 84 -42.95 12.99 31.45
N LEU A 85 -42.10 13.92 31.91
CA LEU A 85 -40.75 14.12 31.37
C LEU A 85 -39.93 12.82 31.36
N ALA A 86 -40.07 11.97 32.37
CA ALA A 86 -39.36 10.69 32.44
C ALA A 86 -39.68 9.78 31.25
N VAL A 87 -40.96 9.72 30.85
CA VAL A 87 -41.40 8.93 29.69
C VAL A 87 -40.84 9.51 28.39
N CYS A 88 -40.80 10.84 28.28
CA CYS A 88 -40.24 11.52 27.11
C CYS A 88 -38.74 11.24 26.95
N PHE A 89 -37.96 11.29 28.04
CA PHE A 89 -36.54 10.91 28.01
C PHE A 89 -36.33 9.44 27.65
N LEU A 90 -37.17 8.54 28.17
CA LEU A 90 -37.10 7.12 27.83
C LEU A 90 -37.35 6.88 26.34
N LEU A 91 -38.35 7.56 25.75
CA LEU A 91 -38.61 7.50 24.31
C LEU A 91 -37.45 8.07 23.49
N SER A 92 -36.90 9.21 23.87
CA SER A 92 -35.75 9.81 23.20
C SER A 92 -34.52 8.89 23.23
N PHE A 93 -34.29 8.22 24.36
CA PHE A 93 -33.24 7.22 24.47
C PHE A 93 -33.50 6.02 23.56
N ALA A 94 -34.73 5.48 23.57
CA ALA A 94 -35.11 4.38 22.69
C ALA A 94 -34.95 4.75 21.21
N ALA A 95 -35.33 5.96 20.81
CA ALA A 95 -35.13 6.47 19.45
C ALA A 95 -33.64 6.53 19.07
N ASN A 96 -32.79 7.06 19.96
CA ASN A 96 -31.34 7.08 19.73
C ASN A 96 -30.74 5.67 19.62
N VAL A 97 -31.19 4.72 20.43
CA VAL A 97 -30.75 3.31 20.35
C VAL A 97 -31.17 2.67 19.03
N LEU A 98 -32.39 2.93 18.54
CA LEU A 98 -32.84 2.44 17.24
C LEU A 98 -31.99 3.00 16.10
N VAL A 99 -31.73 4.31 16.11
CA VAL A 99 -30.86 4.97 15.11
C VAL A 99 -29.45 4.39 15.17
N ALA A 100 -28.87 4.24 16.37
CA ALA A 100 -27.55 3.65 16.55
C ALA A 100 -27.48 2.20 16.05
N GLY A 101 -28.52 1.40 16.31
CA GLY A 101 -28.64 0.03 15.79
C GLY A 101 -28.68 -0.01 14.26
N LEU A 102 -29.43 0.90 13.64
CA LEU A 102 -29.52 1.01 12.18
C LEU A 102 -28.18 1.42 11.55
N LEU A 103 -27.50 2.41 12.13
CA LEU A 103 -26.16 2.83 11.70
C LEU A 103 -25.15 1.69 11.86
N ALA A 104 -25.20 0.95 12.97
CA ALA A 104 -24.35 -0.21 13.20
C ALA A 104 -24.58 -1.31 12.16
N LEU A 105 -25.84 -1.60 11.81
CA LEU A 105 -26.18 -2.55 10.75
C LEU A 105 -25.61 -2.11 9.39
N ILE A 106 -25.80 -0.85 9.00
CA ILE A 106 -25.24 -0.30 7.77
C ILE A 106 -23.72 -0.42 7.78
N GLY A 107 -23.07 -0.06 8.88
CA GLY A 107 -21.61 -0.18 9.07
C GLY A 107 -21.13 -1.63 8.92
N VAL A 108 -21.84 -2.59 9.50
CA VAL A 108 -21.52 -4.02 9.37
C VAL A 108 -21.71 -4.51 7.94
N VAL A 109 -22.77 -4.09 7.24
CA VAL A 109 -23.00 -4.44 5.84
C VAL A 109 -21.89 -3.89 4.95
N PHE A 110 -21.49 -2.63 5.15
CA PHE A 110 -20.37 -2.01 4.43
C PHE A 110 -19.05 -2.72 4.72
N ALA A 111 -18.77 -3.01 5.99
CA ALA A 111 -17.58 -3.75 6.41
C ALA A 111 -17.54 -5.16 5.82
N LYS A 112 -18.67 -5.87 5.79
CA LYS A 112 -18.78 -7.19 5.14
C LYS A 112 -18.53 -7.08 3.63
N LYS A 113 -19.05 -6.05 2.97
CA LYS A 113 -18.82 -5.79 1.53
C LYS A 113 -17.35 -5.50 1.24
N ALA A 114 -16.71 -4.67 2.08
CA ALA A 114 -15.28 -4.39 2.00
C ALA A 114 -14.41 -5.64 2.24
N LYS A 115 -14.78 -6.51 3.20
CA LYS A 115 -14.10 -7.79 3.45
C LYS A 115 -14.28 -8.80 2.31
N LYS A 116 -15.44 -8.80 1.65
CA LYS A 116 -15.72 -9.68 0.49
C LYS A 116 -14.89 -9.27 -0.73
N GLY A 117 -14.60 -7.97 -0.87
CA GLY A 117 -13.56 -7.45 -1.75
C GLY A 117 -12.17 -7.78 -1.22
N LYS A 118 -11.70 -9.02 -1.44
CA LYS A 118 -10.38 -9.55 -1.02
C LYS A 118 -9.17 -8.83 -1.67
N GLY A 119 -9.27 -7.57 -2.07
CA GLY A 119 -8.22 -6.82 -2.75
C GLY A 119 -7.04 -6.50 -1.82
N PRO A 120 -7.22 -5.68 -0.77
CA PRO A 120 -6.09 -5.16 0.03
C PRO A 120 -5.42 -6.20 0.95
N GLN A 121 -6.20 -7.16 1.44
CA GLN A 121 -5.73 -8.15 2.43
C GLN A 121 -4.96 -9.30 1.78
N LYS A 122 -5.30 -9.67 0.53
CA LYS A 122 -4.54 -10.67 -0.24
C LYS A 122 -3.19 -10.13 -0.68
N THR A 123 -3.11 -8.89 -1.15
CA THR A 123 -1.82 -8.27 -1.52
C THR A 123 -0.92 -8.12 -0.30
N ALA A 124 -1.44 -7.66 0.85
CA ALA A 124 -0.64 -7.58 2.07
C ALA A 124 -0.15 -8.98 2.56
N ALA A 125 -0.98 -10.02 2.41
CA ALA A 125 -0.59 -11.39 2.73
C ALA A 125 0.46 -11.95 1.76
N SER A 126 0.28 -11.79 0.44
CA SER A 126 1.26 -12.25 -0.56
C SER A 126 2.61 -11.53 -0.46
N VAL A 127 2.63 -10.25 -0.09
CA VAL A 127 3.88 -9.51 0.15
C VAL A 127 4.60 -10.05 1.39
N LYS A 128 3.88 -10.34 2.47
CA LYS A 128 4.45 -10.97 3.67
C LYS A 128 4.96 -12.38 3.40
N GLU A 129 4.23 -13.16 2.61
CA GLU A 129 4.62 -14.50 2.22
C GLU A 129 5.87 -14.48 1.32
N THR A 130 5.94 -13.56 0.36
CA THR A 130 7.10 -13.40 -0.51
C THR A 130 8.34 -12.95 0.28
N ALA A 131 8.16 -12.04 1.25
CA ALA A 131 9.23 -11.65 2.18
C ALA A 131 9.66 -12.81 3.09
N ALA A 132 8.72 -13.69 3.49
CA ALA A 132 8.98 -14.89 4.28
C ALA A 132 9.75 -15.98 3.50
N VAL A 133 9.47 -16.12 2.20
CA VAL A 133 10.21 -17.04 1.33
C VAL A 133 11.62 -16.48 1.07
N LEU A 134 11.75 -15.20 0.74
CA LEU A 134 13.04 -14.58 0.43
C LEU A 134 14.01 -14.56 1.63
N GLN A 135 13.51 -14.36 2.86
CA GLN A 135 14.36 -14.44 4.06
C GLN A 135 14.83 -15.86 4.39
N ASN A 136 14.09 -16.90 3.95
CA ASN A 136 14.44 -18.30 4.16
C ASN A 136 15.36 -18.87 3.07
N VAL A 137 15.53 -18.18 1.95
CA VAL A 137 16.50 -18.57 0.92
C VAL A 137 17.88 -18.09 1.33
N LYS A 138 18.64 -18.97 1.99
CA LYS A 138 20.08 -18.77 2.20
C LYS A 138 20.75 -18.75 0.82
N PRO A 139 21.57 -17.72 0.48
CA PRO A 139 22.28 -17.69 -0.79
C PRO A 139 23.11 -18.96 -0.88
N HIS A 140 22.78 -19.85 -1.82
CA HIS A 140 23.62 -20.99 -2.11
C HIS A 140 24.78 -20.46 -2.96
N PRO A 141 26.01 -20.32 -2.41
CA PRO A 141 27.15 -20.11 -3.28
C PRO A 141 27.19 -21.30 -4.22
N ARG A 142 27.05 -21.04 -5.52
CA ARG A 142 27.35 -22.04 -6.53
C ARG A 142 28.81 -22.43 -6.30
N GLN A 143 29.03 -23.60 -5.70
CA GLN A 143 30.35 -24.22 -5.59
C GLN A 143 30.79 -24.51 -7.03
N LEU A 144 31.52 -23.57 -7.63
CA LEU A 144 32.24 -23.80 -8.87
C LEU A 144 33.45 -24.65 -8.49
N ASN A 145 33.27 -25.98 -8.44
CA ASN A 145 34.38 -26.92 -8.41
C ASN A 145 35.07 -26.84 -9.78
N GLY A 146 36.01 -25.90 -9.87
CA GLY A 146 36.75 -25.54 -11.08
C GLY A 146 37.90 -26.48 -11.40
N THR A 147 37.79 -27.78 -11.13
CA THR A 147 38.91 -28.72 -11.38
C THR A 147 38.57 -29.93 -12.24
N ASP A 148 37.30 -30.26 -12.47
CA ASP A 148 36.99 -31.51 -13.19
C ASP A 148 36.42 -31.32 -14.61
N ARG A 149 35.89 -30.14 -14.95
CA ARG A 149 35.19 -29.95 -16.25
C ARG A 149 36.02 -29.35 -17.38
N VAL A 150 37.20 -28.82 -17.09
CA VAL A 150 38.09 -28.27 -18.14
C VAL A 150 38.93 -29.38 -18.78
N GLY A 151 39.21 -30.48 -18.06
CA GLY A 151 39.96 -31.63 -18.60
C GLY A 151 39.14 -32.53 -19.51
N GLU A 152 37.89 -32.84 -19.15
CA GLU A 152 37.08 -33.84 -19.86
C GLU A 152 36.53 -33.33 -21.20
N SER A 153 36.19 -32.04 -21.29
CA SER A 153 35.70 -31.43 -22.54
C SER A 153 36.80 -31.19 -23.57
N ALA A 154 38.06 -31.02 -23.15
CA ALA A 154 39.20 -30.90 -24.06
C ALA A 154 39.61 -32.27 -24.64
N GLU A 155 39.54 -33.33 -23.84
CA GLU A 155 39.89 -34.70 -24.25
C GLU A 155 38.81 -35.33 -25.15
N ALA A 156 37.53 -34.99 -24.93
CA ALA A 156 36.42 -35.45 -25.78
C ALA A 156 36.44 -34.83 -27.18
N VAL A 157 36.92 -33.59 -27.33
CA VAL A 157 37.05 -32.90 -28.64
C VAL A 157 38.26 -33.44 -29.44
N ALA A 158 39.34 -33.87 -28.77
CA ALA A 158 40.52 -34.39 -29.44
C ALA A 158 40.37 -35.83 -29.97
N ARG A 159 39.48 -36.65 -29.42
CA ARG A 159 39.23 -38.04 -29.88
C ARG A 159 38.27 -38.16 -31.06
N SER A 160 37.57 -37.08 -31.44
CA SER A 160 36.57 -37.10 -32.52
C SER A 160 37.15 -36.75 -33.90
N SER A 161 38.45 -36.49 -34.02
CA SER A 161 39.09 -36.01 -35.24
C SER A 161 40.26 -36.88 -35.73
N SER A 162 40.25 -38.18 -35.40
CA SER A 162 41.16 -39.19 -35.99
C SER A 162 40.38 -40.30 -36.68
#